data_AF-A0A6N7SR93-F1
#
_entry.id   AF-A0A6N7SR93-F1
#
_cell.length_a   1.000
_cell.length_b   1.000
_cell.length_c   1.000
_cell.angle_alpha   90.00
_cell.angle_beta   90.00
_cell.angle_gamma   90.00
#
_symmetry.space_group_name_H-M   'P 1'
#
loop_
_entity.id
_entity.type
_entity.pdbx_description
1 polymer ?
#
loop_
_entity_poly.entity_id
_entity_poly.type
_entity_poly.pdbx_seq_one_letter_code
_entity_poly.pdbx_strand_id
1 'polypeptide(L)'
;MTNKEKIALIAHNNGLELALDKLAEECAEYAAARIKDNIGGETINRYPYELADVVIMVEEVKLLIEDSRPGLSEIIQKEIESKLDRQLQRIKEREYENY
;
A
#
# COMPACT_ATOMS: atom_id res chain seq x y z
N MET A 1 -3.63 22.53 8.71
CA MET A 1 -4.10 21.20 8.28
C MET A 1 -2.91 20.28 8.10
N THR A 2 -2.82 19.20 8.89
CA THR A 2 -1.80 18.15 8.82
C THR A 2 -1.98 17.27 7.59
N ASN A 3 -0.99 16.43 7.25
CA ASN A 3 -1.12 15.49 6.13
C ASN A 3 -2.24 14.46 6.35
N LYS A 4 -2.42 13.98 7.58
CA LYS A 4 -3.53 13.07 7.92
C LYS A 4 -4.89 13.72 7.70
N GLU A 5 -5.04 14.98 8.11
CA GLU A 5 -6.28 15.74 7.90
C GLU A 5 -6.56 15.99 6.40
N LYS A 6 -5.51 16.23 5.60
CA LYS A 6 -5.64 16.35 4.13
C LYS A 6 -6.12 15.04 3.50
N ILE A 7 -5.47 13.93 3.84
CA ILE A 7 -5.80 12.59 3.33
C ILE A 7 -7.24 12.23 3.69
N ALA A 8 -7.65 12.41 4.95
CA ALA A 8 -9.02 12.15 5.37
C ALA A 8 -10.04 13.00 4.59
N LEU A 9 -9.78 14.30 4.41
CA LEU A 9 -10.67 15.18 3.65
C LEU A 9 -10.82 14.72 2.18
N ILE A 10 -9.71 14.36 1.52
CA ILE A 10 -9.73 13.87 0.14
C ILE A 10 -10.47 12.53 0.05
N ALA A 11 -10.14 11.59 0.93
CA ALA A 11 -10.75 10.26 0.98
C ALA A 11 -12.28 10.35 1.10
N HIS A 12 -12.79 11.14 2.04
CA HIS A 12 -14.24 11.28 2.23
C HIS A 12 -14.94 12.00 1.07
N ASN A 13 -14.25 12.91 0.37
CA ASN A 13 -14.79 13.56 -0.81
C ASN A 13 -14.92 12.58 -2.00
N ASN A 14 -13.94 11.70 -2.17
CA ASN A 14 -13.84 10.79 -3.33
C ASN A 14 -14.61 9.48 -3.13
N GLY A 15 -14.68 8.98 -1.89
CA GLY A 15 -15.35 7.73 -1.55
C GLY A 15 -14.53 6.48 -1.86
N LEU A 16 -14.97 5.35 -1.31
CA LEU A 16 -14.19 4.10 -1.28
C LEU A 16 -13.91 3.52 -2.67
N GLU A 17 -14.91 3.44 -3.55
CA GLU A 17 -14.73 2.81 -4.87
C GLU A 17 -13.69 3.56 -5.72
N LEU A 18 -13.77 4.91 -5.75
CA LEU A 18 -12.78 5.72 -6.45
C LEU A 18 -11.38 5.59 -5.83
N ALA A 19 -11.28 5.55 -4.50
CA ALA A 19 -10.00 5.34 -3.82
C ALA A 19 -9.39 3.96 -4.15
N LEU A 20 -10.21 2.91 -4.30
CA LEU A 20 -9.75 1.59 -4.71
C LEU A 20 -9.28 1.55 -6.17
N ASP A 21 -10.03 2.18 -7.09
CA ASP A 21 -9.66 2.28 -8.50
C ASP A 21 -8.34 3.05 -8.66
N LYS A 22 -8.20 4.18 -7.97
CA LYS A 22 -6.97 4.97 -7.96
C LYS A 22 -5.80 4.22 -7.33
N LEU A 23 -6.01 3.51 -6.21
CA LEU A 23 -4.98 2.65 -5.63
C LEU A 23 -4.45 1.63 -6.64
N ALA A 24 -5.32 1.03 -7.46
CA ALA A 24 -4.91 0.09 -8.49
C ALA A 24 -4.07 0.77 -9.59
N GLU A 25 -4.45 1.97 -10.01
CA GLU A 25 -3.70 2.79 -10.98
C GLU A 25 -2.31 3.16 -10.44
N GLU A 26 -2.23 3.71 -9.22
CA GLU A 26 -0.94 4.10 -8.63
C GLU A 26 -0.02 2.89 -8.41
N CYS A 27 -0.57 1.72 -8.09
CA CYS A 27 0.20 0.48 -8.03
C CYS A 27 0.81 0.11 -9.39
N ALA A 28 0.08 0.32 -10.49
CA ALA A 28 0.58 0.06 -11.85
C ALA A 28 1.67 1.05 -12.26
N GLU A 29 1.50 2.33 -11.93
CA GLU A 29 2.50 3.38 -12.17
C GLU A 29 3.79 3.11 -11.38
N TYR A 30 3.66 2.79 -10.09
CA TYR A 30 4.77 2.38 -9.24
C TYR A 30 5.48 1.15 -9.80
N ALA A 31 4.75 0.11 -10.19
CA ALA A 31 5.35 -1.09 -10.77
C ALA A 31 6.17 -0.76 -12.03
N ALA A 32 5.61 0.04 -12.94
CA ALA A 32 6.29 0.46 -14.16
C ALA A 32 7.55 1.29 -13.87
N ALA A 33 7.47 2.25 -12.94
CA ALA A 33 8.60 3.09 -12.55
C ALA A 33 9.70 2.28 -11.85
N ARG A 34 9.32 1.36 -10.95
CA ARG A 34 10.26 0.50 -10.21
C ARG A 34 10.99 -0.47 -11.14
N ILE A 35 10.30 -1.05 -12.12
CA ILE A 35 10.92 -1.93 -13.12
C ILE A 35 11.94 -1.17 -13.97
N LYS A 36 11.59 0.03 -14.43
CA LYS A 36 12.53 0.89 -15.19
C LYS A 36 13.77 1.23 -14.38
N ASP A 37 13.61 1.56 -13.10
CA ASP A 37 14.73 1.83 -12.18
C ASP A 37 15.67 0.62 -12.04
N ASN A 38 15.13 -0.59 -11.89
CA ASN A 38 15.92 -1.82 -11.78
C ASN A 38 16.73 -2.17 -13.05
N ILE A 39 16.21 -1.85 -14.24
CA ILE A 39 16.89 -2.14 -15.51
C ILE A 39 18.07 -1.19 -15.74
N GLY A 40 18.06 -0.02 -15.08
CA GLY A 40 19.06 1.02 -15.26
C GLY A 40 18.86 1.84 -16.54
N GLY A 41 18.99 3.16 -16.44
CA GLY A 41 18.88 4.12 -17.55
C GLY A 41 19.10 5.56 -17.10
N GLU A 42 19.39 6.49 -18.03
CA GLU A 42 19.72 7.91 -17.75
C GLU A 42 18.50 8.80 -17.43
N THR A 43 17.33 8.22 -17.17
CA THR A 43 16.10 8.99 -16.91
C THR A 43 15.95 9.36 -15.44
N ILE A 44 15.24 10.47 -15.20
CA ILE A 44 14.80 10.89 -13.86
C ILE A 44 14.13 9.71 -13.14
N ASN A 45 14.62 9.41 -11.94
CA ASN A 45 14.06 8.35 -11.12
C ASN A 45 12.67 8.74 -10.62
N ARG A 46 11.63 8.11 -11.18
CA ARG A 46 10.24 8.41 -10.82
C ARG A 46 9.65 7.53 -9.74
N TYR A 47 10.25 6.37 -9.44
CA TYR A 47 9.65 5.42 -8.51
C TYR A 47 9.35 6.02 -7.12
N PRO A 48 10.14 6.96 -6.56
CA PRO A 48 9.83 7.53 -5.26
C PRO A 48 8.53 8.33 -5.24
N TYR A 49 8.17 8.99 -6.35
CA TYR A 49 6.93 9.76 -6.48
C TYR A 49 5.74 8.80 -6.57
N GLU A 50 5.80 7.84 -7.49
CA GLU A 50 4.70 6.86 -7.64
C GLU A 50 4.51 6.02 -6.37
N LEU A 51 5.59 5.73 -5.63
CA LEU A 51 5.49 5.07 -4.33
C LEU A 51 4.78 5.95 -3.28
N ALA A 52 5.02 7.26 -3.29
CA ALA A 52 4.33 8.17 -2.39
C ALA A 52 2.83 8.20 -2.67
N ASP A 53 2.43 8.17 -3.94
CA ASP A 53 1.03 8.12 -4.35
C ASP A 53 0.35 6.81 -3.92
N VAL A 54 1.02 5.67 -4.07
CA VAL A 54 0.55 4.38 -3.51
C VAL A 54 0.35 4.47 -1.99
N VAL A 55 1.32 5.05 -1.25
CA VAL A 55 1.22 5.17 0.21
C VAL A 55 0.04 6.04 0.61
N ILE A 56 -0.20 7.17 -0.08
CA ILE A 56 -1.37 8.02 0.14
C ILE A 56 -2.65 7.20 -0.07
N MET A 57 -2.73 6.46 -1.18
CA MET A 57 -3.93 5.71 -1.53
C MET A 57 -4.23 4.56 -0.58
N VAL A 58 -3.20 3.90 -0.05
CA VAL A 58 -3.35 2.91 1.02
C VAL A 58 -3.96 3.53 2.27
N GLU A 59 -3.52 4.74 2.65
CA GLU A 59 -4.07 5.43 3.83
C GLU A 59 -5.52 5.87 3.61
N GLU A 60 -5.88 6.38 2.42
CA GLU A 60 -7.28 6.70 2.09
C GLU A 60 -8.18 5.46 2.13
N VAL A 61 -7.74 4.34 1.54
CA VAL A 61 -8.51 3.09 1.51
C VAL A 61 -8.70 2.51 2.91
N LYS A 62 -7.67 2.54 3.76
CA LYS A 62 -7.79 2.08 5.15
C LYS A 62 -8.86 2.85 5.91
N LEU A 63 -8.79 4.19 5.87
CA LEU A 63 -9.76 5.06 6.52
C LEU A 63 -11.19 4.75 6.05
N LEU A 64 -11.38 4.66 4.73
CA LEU A 64 -12.70 4.44 4.14
C LEU A 64 -13.26 3.03 4.40
N ILE A 65 -12.42 1.99 4.43
CA ILE A 65 -12.85 0.62 4.75
C ILE A 65 -13.25 0.50 6.21
N GLU A 66 -12.49 1.09 7.13
CA GLU A 66 -12.82 1.13 8.56
C GLU A 66 -14.19 1.76 8.79
N ASP A 67 -14.48 2.87 8.11
CA ASP A 67 -15.74 3.61 8.28
C ASP A 67 -16.93 2.98 7.55
N SER A 68 -16.74 2.51 6.32
CA SER A 68 -17.87 2.10 5.44
C SER A 68 -18.11 0.60 5.38
N ARG A 69 -17.11 -0.23 5.70
CA ARG A 69 -17.17 -1.69 5.58
C ARG A 69 -16.42 -2.38 6.73
N PRO A 70 -16.87 -2.24 7.99
CA PRO A 70 -16.16 -2.78 9.15
C PRO A 70 -15.89 -4.30 9.05
N GLY A 71 -16.84 -5.08 8.53
CA GLY A 71 -16.62 -6.52 8.31
C GLY A 71 -15.53 -6.84 7.29
N LEU A 72 -15.34 -5.99 6.27
CA LEU A 72 -14.22 -6.12 5.33
C LEU A 72 -12.89 -5.75 6.00
N SER A 73 -12.89 -4.70 6.83
CA SER A 73 -11.72 -4.30 7.63
C SER A 73 -11.21 -5.45 8.50
N GLU A 74 -12.11 -6.13 9.21
CA GLU A 74 -11.76 -7.30 10.05
C GLU A 74 -11.18 -8.46 9.24
N ILE A 75 -11.73 -8.73 8.04
CA ILE A 75 -11.22 -9.79 7.15
C ILE A 75 -9.80 -9.44 6.69
N ILE A 76 -9.59 -8.21 6.22
CA ILE A 76 -8.27 -7.74 5.78
C ILE A 76 -7.26 -7.83 6.92
N GLN A 77 -7.62 -7.40 8.12
CA GLN A 77 -6.75 -7.44 9.29
C GLN A 77 -6.31 -8.88 9.64
N LYS A 78 -7.25 -9.83 9.66
CA LYS A 78 -6.94 -11.26 9.87
C LYS A 78 -6.01 -11.82 8.80
N GLU A 79 -6.21 -11.44 7.54
CA GLU A 79 -5.33 -11.84 6.44
C GLU A 79 -3.92 -11.24 6.57
N ILE A 80 -3.81 -9.98 7.02
CA ILE A 80 -2.53 -9.33 7.29
C ILE A 80 -1.78 -10.08 8.40
N GLU A 81 -2.43 -10.33 9.53
CA GLU A 81 -1.84 -11.06 10.67
C GLU A 81 -1.30 -12.43 10.23
N SER A 82 -2.14 -13.21 9.55
CA SER A 82 -1.76 -14.52 9.03
C SER A 82 -0.57 -14.46 8.06
N LYS A 83 -0.49 -13.42 7.20
CA LYS A 83 0.63 -13.22 6.28
C LYS A 83 1.91 -12.80 7.01
N LEU A 84 1.81 -11.98 8.05
CA LEU A 84 2.96 -11.55 8.85
C LEU A 84 3.54 -12.73 9.65
N ASP A 85 2.70 -13.52 10.30
CA ASP A 85 3.13 -14.73 11.03
C ASP A 85 3.93 -15.68 10.13
N ARG A 86 3.44 -15.92 8.90
CA ARG A 86 4.16 -16.73 7.91
C ARG A 86 5.51 -16.14 7.51
N GLN A 87 5.59 -14.83 7.36
CA GLN A 87 6.86 -14.17 7.00
C GLN A 87 7.87 -14.25 8.15
N LEU A 88 7.43 -14.03 9.39
CA LEU A 88 8.27 -14.17 10.58
C LEU A 88 8.78 -15.60 10.75
N GLN A 89 7.92 -16.60 10.51
CA GLN A 89 8.33 -18.00 10.54
C GLN A 89 9.43 -18.31 9.51
N ARG A 90 9.28 -17.82 8.26
CA ARG A 90 10.31 -17.97 7.21
C ARG A 90 11.62 -17.25 7.53
N ILE A 91 11.59 -16.16 8.31
CA ILE A 91 12.81 -15.49 8.77
C ILE A 91 13.52 -16.37 9.78
N LYS A 92 12.79 -16.88 10.79
CA LYS A 92 13.35 -17.78 11.81
C LYS A 92 13.97 -19.04 11.19
N GLU A 93 13.27 -19.70 10.27
CA GLU A 93 13.78 -20.90 9.58
C GLU A 93 15.09 -20.62 8.84
N ARG A 94 15.17 -19.51 8.10
CA ARG A 94 16.41 -19.09 7.43
C ARG A 94 17.53 -18.79 8.42
N GLU A 95 17.23 -18.22 9.58
CA GLU A 95 18.24 -18.00 10.62
C GLU A 95 18.76 -19.33 11.16
N TYR A 96 17.89 -20.30 11.46
CA TYR A 96 18.28 -21.63 11.93
C TYR A 96 19.09 -22.44 10.91
N GLU A 97 18.80 -22.34 9.61
CA GLU A 97 19.56 -23.04 8.55
C GLU A 97 20.99 -22.50 8.34
N ASN A 98 21.27 -21.29 8.83
CA ASN A 98 22.59 -20.66 8.73
C ASN A 98 23.48 -20.88 9.98
N TYR A 99 23.04 -21.74 10.92
CA TYR A 99 23.80 -22.20 12.09
C TYR A 99 24.12 -23.70 11.98
#